data_AF-A0A7S2JF00-F1
#
_entry.id   AF-A0A7S2JF00-F1
#
_cell.length_a   1.000
_cell.length_b   1.000
_cell.length_c   1.000
_cell.angle_alpha   90.00
_cell.angle_beta   90.00
_cell.angle_gamma   90.00
#
_symmetry.space_group_name_H-M   'P 1'
#
loop_
_entity.id
_entity.type
_entity.pdbx_description
1 polymer ?
#
loop_
_entity_poly.entity_id
_entity_poly.type
_entity_poly.pdbx_seq_one_letter_code
_entity_poly.pdbx_strand_id
1 'polypeptide(L)'
;WHFSEWAKVFVQYCSADLHSGTRTERSEALGGFYFAGHNLLAGSLEQLHRLWPGLAPTEVLVTGSSAGGIGALMHADWFAAIWPSARVRVSPEAGLFYPPISSLRDVLHRRQTPLSAMSMHQEWAPFLHEGCAAATNGSVVRCTNAHVLLEHVATPLFVRENLFDVAK
;
A
#
# COMPACT_ATOMS: atom_id res chain seq x y z
N TRP A 1 19.64 -15.46 -8.28
CA TRP A 1 19.01 -14.58 -7.27
C TRP A 1 19.40 -13.15 -7.59
N HIS A 2 18.52 -12.36 -8.21
CA HIS A 2 18.89 -11.06 -8.79
C HIS A 2 19.34 -10.00 -7.76
N PHE A 3 19.00 -10.18 -6.47
CA PHE A 3 19.25 -9.21 -5.39
C PHE A 3 19.97 -9.83 -4.17
N SER A 4 20.78 -10.88 -4.36
CA SER A 4 21.46 -11.56 -3.24
C SER A 4 22.36 -10.61 -2.45
N GLU A 5 23.10 -9.74 -3.15
CA GLU A 5 24.08 -8.81 -2.56
C GLU A 5 23.47 -7.51 -2.02
N TRP A 6 22.17 -7.29 -2.20
CA TRP A 6 21.53 -6.07 -1.73
C TRP A 6 21.34 -6.09 -0.22
N ALA A 7 21.43 -4.91 0.42
CA ALA A 7 20.94 -4.72 1.78
C ALA A 7 19.43 -4.99 1.83
N LYS A 8 18.98 -5.72 2.86
CA LYS A 8 17.59 -6.15 3.00
C LYS A 8 17.04 -5.63 4.32
N VAL A 9 15.93 -4.92 4.23
CA VAL A 9 15.16 -4.42 5.38
C VAL A 9 13.79 -5.09 5.31
N PHE A 10 13.39 -5.72 6.41
CA PHE A 10 12.08 -6.34 6.54
C PHE A 10 11.28 -5.59 7.60
N VAL A 11 10.09 -5.10 7.23
CA VAL A 11 9.15 -4.49 8.16
C VAL A 11 8.04 -5.49 8.45
N GLN A 12 7.94 -5.91 9.71
CA GLN A 12 6.92 -6.85 10.14
C GLN A 12 5.52 -6.22 10.04
N TYR A 13 4.57 -6.95 9.48
CA TYR A 13 3.16 -6.57 9.53
C TYR A 13 2.56 -6.96 10.89
N CYS A 14 2.24 -5.96 11.72
CA CYS A 14 1.63 -6.16 13.03
C CYS A 14 0.46 -5.19 13.33
N SER A 15 0.07 -4.38 12.35
CA SER A 15 -0.96 -3.34 12.50
C SER A 15 -2.36 -3.76 12.05
N ALA A 16 -2.50 -4.88 11.33
CA ALA A 16 -3.77 -5.41 10.83
C ALA A 16 -4.61 -4.42 9.96
N ASP A 17 -3.97 -3.41 9.36
CA ASP A 17 -4.57 -2.33 8.57
C ASP A 17 -3.96 -2.18 7.16
N LEU A 18 -3.38 -3.25 6.61
CA LEU A 18 -2.75 -3.27 5.30
C LEU A 18 -1.61 -2.23 5.16
N HIS A 19 -0.90 -1.97 6.26
CA HIS A 19 0.15 -0.96 6.40
C HIS A 19 -0.32 0.50 6.21
N SER A 20 -1.63 0.75 6.20
CA SER A 20 -2.18 2.06 5.84
C SER A 20 -2.56 2.93 7.04
N GLY A 21 -2.92 2.34 8.18
CA GLY A 21 -3.56 3.08 9.26
C GLY A 21 -2.67 4.17 9.85
N THR A 22 -3.27 5.30 10.20
CA THR A 22 -2.57 6.44 10.84
C THR A 22 -3.00 6.67 12.29
N ARG A 23 -3.85 5.78 12.82
CA ARG A 23 -4.49 5.94 14.13
C ARG A 23 -3.59 5.45 15.25
N THR A 24 -3.00 6.40 15.99
CA THR A 24 -2.16 6.15 17.18
C THR A 24 -2.93 6.11 18.49
N GLU A 25 -4.25 6.27 18.44
CA GLU A 25 -5.14 6.14 19.58
C GLU A 25 -6.00 4.88 19.45
N ARG A 26 -6.50 4.38 20.58
CA ARG A 26 -7.40 3.21 20.57
C ARG A 26 -8.67 3.55 19.81
N SER A 27 -9.11 2.64 18.93
CA SER A 27 -10.42 2.71 18.31
C SER A 27 -11.40 1.83 19.08
N GLU A 28 -12.30 2.45 19.84
CA GLU A 28 -13.38 1.73 20.53
C GLU A 28 -14.30 0.99 19.54
N ALA A 29 -14.53 1.58 18.36
CA ALA A 29 -15.28 0.96 17.27
C ALA A 29 -14.61 -0.32 16.73
N LEU A 30 -13.30 -0.47 16.93
CA LEU A 30 -12.51 -1.61 16.51
C LEU A 30 -11.90 -2.34 17.72
N GLY A 31 -12.65 -2.44 18.83
CA GLY A 31 -12.28 -3.29 19.97
C GLY A 31 -11.11 -2.76 20.81
N GLY A 32 -10.83 -1.46 20.75
CA GLY A 32 -9.77 -0.81 21.53
C GLY A 32 -8.36 -1.07 20.97
N PHE A 33 -8.24 -1.53 19.72
CA PHE A 33 -6.97 -1.76 19.03
C PHE A 33 -6.42 -0.48 18.37
N TYR A 34 -5.14 -0.55 17.98
CA TYR A 34 -4.42 0.48 17.23
C TYR A 34 -4.27 0.03 15.77
N PHE A 35 -4.39 0.98 14.85
CA PHE A 35 -4.24 0.76 13.41
C PHE A 35 -3.31 1.85 12.89
N ALA A 36 -2.01 1.61 13.05
CA ALA A 36 -0.94 2.58 12.86
C ALA A 36 0.11 2.12 11.83
N GLY A 37 -0.29 1.33 10.83
CA GLY A 37 0.60 0.72 9.84
C GLY A 37 1.48 1.73 9.10
N HIS A 38 0.94 2.87 8.69
CA HIS A 38 1.73 3.93 8.05
C HIS A 38 2.78 4.48 9.02
N ASN A 39 2.38 4.71 10.27
CA ASN A 39 3.25 5.26 11.30
C ASN A 39 4.36 4.27 11.68
N LEU A 40 4.07 2.96 11.66
CA LEU A 40 5.07 1.90 11.84
C LEU A 40 6.07 1.85 10.68
N LEU A 41 5.65 2.09 9.43
CA LEU A 41 6.58 2.25 8.31
C LEU A 41 7.50 3.45 8.53
N ALA A 42 6.94 4.62 8.86
CA ALA A 42 7.71 5.83 9.15
C ALA A 42 8.71 5.61 10.29
N GLY A 43 8.27 5.07 11.43
CA GLY A 43 9.14 4.78 12.57
C GLY A 43 10.23 3.75 12.27
N SER A 44 9.93 2.75 11.42
CA SER A 44 10.93 1.76 10.99
C SER A 44 12.03 2.40 10.14
N LEU A 45 11.67 3.34 9.25
CA LEU A 45 12.63 4.09 8.44
C LEU A 45 13.47 5.06 9.28
N GLU A 46 12.86 5.74 10.24
CA GLU A 46 13.61 6.57 11.19
C GLU A 46 14.61 5.73 11.99
N GLN A 47 14.20 4.55 12.46
CA GLN A 47 15.09 3.63 13.14
C GLN A 47 16.23 3.15 12.22
N LEU A 48 15.92 2.83 10.96
CA LEU A 48 16.94 2.47 9.96
C LEU A 48 17.97 3.59 9.78
N HIS A 49 17.54 4.85 9.67
CA HIS A 49 18.45 5.98 9.54
C HIS A 49 19.28 6.21 10.81
N ARG A 50 18.71 6.00 12.01
CA ARG A 50 19.48 6.05 13.27
C ARG A 50 20.54 4.95 13.36
N LEU A 51 20.22 3.74 12.91
CA LEU A 51 21.14 2.59 12.93
C LEU A 51 22.21 2.69 11.83
N TRP A 52 21.89 3.30 10.70
CA TRP A 52 22.83 3.62 9.61
C TRP A 52 22.73 5.09 9.18
N PRO A 53 23.38 6.02 9.92
CA PRO A 53 23.34 7.44 9.60
C PRO A 53 23.92 7.79 8.22
N GLY A 54 24.82 6.95 7.69
CA GLY A 54 25.41 7.09 6.36
C GLY A 54 24.65 6.39 5.23
N LEU A 55 23.44 5.90 5.47
CA LEU A 55 22.65 5.21 4.45
C LEU A 55 22.26 6.16 3.31
N ALA A 56 22.96 6.05 2.18
CA ALA A 56 22.72 6.81 0.96
C ALA A 56 22.60 5.85 -0.24
N PRO A 57 21.46 5.15 -0.39
CA PRO A 57 21.28 4.17 -1.46
C PRO A 57 21.21 4.87 -2.82
N THR A 58 21.73 4.23 -3.86
CA THR A 58 21.57 4.66 -5.26
C THR A 58 20.40 3.96 -5.94
N GLU A 59 20.04 2.76 -5.46
CA GLU A 59 18.87 1.98 -5.87
C GLU A 59 18.04 1.63 -4.63
N VAL A 60 16.71 1.76 -4.74
CA VAL A 60 15.79 1.26 -3.72
C VAL A 60 14.70 0.46 -4.41
N LEU A 61 14.47 -0.76 -3.93
CA LEU A 61 13.34 -1.59 -4.33
C LEU A 61 12.43 -1.78 -3.12
N VAL A 62 11.21 -1.24 -3.20
CA VAL A 62 10.18 -1.51 -2.20
C VAL A 62 9.31 -2.66 -2.71
N THR A 63 9.12 -3.68 -1.88
CA THR A 63 8.30 -4.83 -2.22
C THR A 63 7.59 -5.36 -0.99
N GLY A 64 6.50 -6.09 -1.22
CA GLY A 64 5.71 -6.75 -0.21
C GLY A 64 4.72 -7.70 -0.89
N SER A 65 4.27 -8.71 -0.15
CA SER A 65 3.34 -9.73 -0.63
C SER A 65 2.00 -9.60 0.08
N SER A 66 0.89 -9.83 -0.65
CA SER A 66 -0.48 -9.75 -0.11
C SER A 66 -0.75 -8.37 0.50
N ALA A 67 -1.10 -8.28 1.79
CA ALA A 67 -1.25 -7.01 2.52
C ALA A 67 -0.03 -6.09 2.39
N GLY A 68 1.19 -6.64 2.34
CA GLY A 68 2.41 -5.87 2.10
C GLY A 68 2.52 -5.36 0.67
N GLY A 69 1.95 -6.05 -0.31
CA GLY A 69 1.86 -5.61 -1.70
C GLY A 69 0.92 -4.43 -1.85
N ILE A 70 -0.23 -4.47 -1.17
CA ILE A 70 -1.16 -3.33 -1.07
C ILE A 70 -0.45 -2.12 -0.45
N GLY A 71 0.22 -2.32 0.69
CA GLY A 71 0.99 -1.28 1.37
C GLY A 71 2.09 -0.68 0.49
N ALA A 72 2.84 -1.51 -0.22
CA ALA A 72 3.90 -1.06 -1.13
C ALA A 72 3.34 -0.19 -2.27
N LEU A 73 2.22 -0.59 -2.87
CA LEU A 73 1.55 0.19 -3.92
C LEU A 73 1.04 1.54 -3.39
N MET A 74 0.37 1.55 -2.23
CA MET A 74 -0.18 2.76 -1.63
C MET A 74 0.87 3.80 -1.24
N HIS A 75 2.04 3.34 -0.83
CA HIS A 75 3.14 4.18 -0.37
C HIS A 75 4.21 4.41 -1.45
N ALA A 76 3.93 4.06 -2.71
CA ALA A 76 4.94 4.05 -3.77
C ALA A 76 5.71 5.38 -3.89
N ASP A 77 4.97 6.48 -4.06
CA ASP A 77 5.57 7.81 -4.19
C ASP A 77 6.07 8.37 -2.86
N TRP A 78 5.50 7.93 -1.74
CA TRP A 78 6.00 8.27 -0.40
C TRP A 78 7.40 7.70 -0.16
N PHE A 79 7.64 6.44 -0.54
CA PHE A 79 8.97 5.85 -0.48
C PHE A 79 9.95 6.50 -1.46
N ALA A 80 9.50 6.89 -2.64
CA ALA A 80 10.34 7.63 -3.58
C ALA A 80 10.79 8.98 -3.01
N ALA A 81 9.90 9.68 -2.30
CA ALA A 81 10.20 10.97 -1.68
C ALA A 81 11.23 10.88 -0.53
N ILE A 82 11.38 9.71 0.11
CA ILE A 82 12.36 9.51 1.20
C ILE A 82 13.80 9.48 0.67
N TRP A 83 14.02 8.96 -0.54
CA TRP A 83 15.34 8.91 -1.17
C TRP A 83 15.31 9.57 -2.55
N PRO A 84 15.19 10.91 -2.63
CA PRO A 84 15.02 11.63 -3.89
C PRO A 84 16.22 11.52 -4.83
N SER A 85 17.40 11.18 -4.31
CA SER A 85 18.63 10.97 -5.08
C SER A 85 18.80 9.53 -5.58
N ALA A 86 17.95 8.60 -5.13
CA ALA A 86 18.00 7.19 -5.51
C ALA A 86 17.04 6.89 -6.65
N ARG A 87 17.33 5.84 -7.43
CA ARG A 87 16.33 5.24 -8.34
C ARG A 87 15.45 4.30 -7.53
N VAL A 88 14.31 4.83 -7.10
CA VAL A 88 13.28 4.07 -6.36
C VAL A 88 12.35 3.37 -7.34
N ARG A 89 12.12 2.08 -7.13
CA ARG A 89 11.12 1.27 -7.84
C ARG A 89 10.31 0.47 -6.83
N VAL A 90 9.08 0.14 -7.21
CA VAL A 90 8.17 -0.61 -6.34
C VAL A 90 7.70 -1.86 -7.08
N SER A 91 7.74 -3.00 -6.40
CA SER A 91 7.22 -4.27 -6.93
C SER A 91 6.19 -4.85 -5.97
N PRO A 92 4.92 -4.43 -6.09
CA PRO A 92 3.85 -5.01 -5.29
C PRO A 92 3.56 -6.43 -5.79
N GLU A 93 3.55 -7.39 -4.88
CA GLU A 93 3.20 -8.78 -5.14
C GLU A 93 1.85 -9.12 -4.52
N ALA A 94 0.92 -9.67 -5.30
CA ALA A 94 -0.44 -10.02 -4.87
C ALA A 94 -1.13 -8.85 -4.13
N GLY A 95 -0.98 -7.63 -4.66
CA GLY A 95 -1.36 -6.38 -4.00
C GLY A 95 -2.39 -5.54 -4.77
N LEU A 96 -2.82 -5.99 -5.95
CA LEU A 96 -3.77 -5.23 -6.77
C LEU A 96 -5.21 -5.61 -6.43
N PHE A 97 -5.77 -4.95 -5.41
CA PHE A 97 -7.13 -5.18 -4.94
C PHE A 97 -8.10 -4.13 -5.52
N TYR A 98 -9.18 -4.61 -6.13
CA TYR A 98 -10.26 -3.81 -6.74
C TYR A 98 -11.52 -4.68 -6.88
N PRO A 99 -12.75 -4.11 -6.79
CA PRO A 99 -13.98 -4.87 -6.80
C PRO A 99 -14.04 -5.82 -7.99
N PRO A 100 -14.17 -7.13 -7.76
CA PRO A 100 -14.34 -8.08 -8.84
C PRO A 100 -15.74 -7.90 -9.43
N ILE A 101 -15.96 -8.31 -10.68
CA ILE A 101 -17.33 -8.59 -11.11
C ILE A 101 -17.72 -9.92 -10.47
N SER A 102 -18.69 -9.89 -9.56
CA SER A 102 -18.95 -10.97 -8.60
C SER A 102 -19.62 -12.22 -9.19
N SER A 103 -20.19 -12.15 -10.40
CA SER A 103 -20.83 -13.30 -11.03
C SER A 103 -21.01 -13.16 -12.54
N LEU A 104 -21.20 -14.28 -13.24
CA LEU A 104 -21.63 -14.28 -14.66
C LEU A 104 -22.94 -13.50 -14.83
N ARG A 105 -23.85 -13.57 -13.86
CA ARG A 105 -25.09 -12.79 -13.86
C ARG A 105 -24.80 -11.29 -13.87
N ASP A 106 -23.85 -10.83 -13.06
CA ASP A 106 -23.47 -9.41 -13.02
C ASP A 106 -22.84 -8.96 -14.34
N VAL A 107 -21.98 -9.78 -14.95
CA VAL A 107 -21.44 -9.53 -16.30
C VAL A 107 -22.57 -9.38 -17.32
N LEU A 108 -23.49 -10.36 -17.37
CA LEU A 108 -24.59 -10.38 -18.34
C LEU A 108 -25.55 -9.20 -18.17
N HIS A 109 -25.74 -8.73 -16.94
CA HIS A 109 -26.58 -7.57 -16.64
C HIS A 109 -25.83 -6.25 -16.53
N ARG A 110 -24.53 -6.22 -16.87
CA ARG A 110 -23.65 -5.04 -16.76
C ARG A 110 -23.71 -4.38 -15.37
N ARG A 111 -23.87 -5.19 -14.32
CA ARG A 111 -23.85 -4.71 -12.93
C ARG A 111 -22.40 -4.54 -12.50
N GLN A 112 -22.08 -3.37 -11.99
CA GLN A 112 -20.77 -3.07 -11.42
C GLN A 112 -20.79 -3.32 -9.92
N THR A 113 -19.77 -3.98 -9.41
CA THR A 113 -19.56 -4.12 -7.97
C THR A 113 -19.14 -2.76 -7.41
N PRO A 114 -19.78 -2.27 -6.32
CA PRO A 114 -19.43 -0.98 -5.73
C PRO A 114 -17.97 -0.94 -5.29
N LEU A 115 -17.32 0.21 -5.45
CA LEU A 115 -15.94 0.45 -4.97
C LEU A 115 -15.75 0.18 -3.47
N SER A 116 -16.81 0.39 -2.69
CA SER A 116 -16.83 0.14 -1.25
C SER A 116 -16.70 -1.35 -0.89
N ALA A 117 -16.93 -2.27 -1.83
CA ALA A 117 -16.82 -3.71 -1.57
C ALA A 117 -15.38 -4.13 -1.24
N MET A 118 -14.38 -3.38 -1.69
CA MET A 118 -12.96 -3.63 -1.42
C MET A 118 -12.23 -2.38 -0.91
N SER A 119 -12.95 -1.41 -0.36
CA SER A 119 -12.32 -0.27 0.29
C SER A 119 -11.81 -0.63 1.67
N MET A 120 -10.72 0.02 2.11
CA MET A 120 -10.24 -0.13 3.49
C MET A 120 -11.23 0.42 4.52
N HIS A 121 -11.15 -0.09 5.74
CA HIS A 121 -11.98 0.39 6.84
C HIS A 121 -11.63 1.85 7.18
N GLN A 122 -12.62 2.74 7.13
CA GLN A 122 -12.45 4.16 7.41
C GLN A 122 -11.93 4.42 8.83
N GLU A 123 -12.27 3.55 9.78
CA GLU A 123 -11.84 3.63 11.18
C GLU A 123 -10.32 3.48 11.38
N TRP A 124 -9.60 2.91 10.40
CA TRP A 124 -8.14 2.87 10.39
C TRP A 124 -7.50 4.23 10.11
N ALA A 125 -8.28 5.19 9.61
CA ALA A 125 -7.78 6.45 9.06
C ALA A 125 -6.60 6.20 8.08
N PRO A 126 -6.83 5.47 6.98
CA PRO A 126 -5.73 5.02 6.13
C PRO A 126 -5.01 6.21 5.49
N PHE A 127 -3.68 6.14 5.44
CA PHE A 127 -2.84 6.97 4.59
C PHE A 127 -3.31 6.85 3.14
N LEU A 128 -3.47 8.00 2.48
CA LEU A 128 -3.87 8.05 1.07
C LEU A 128 -2.74 8.64 0.25
N HIS A 129 -2.50 8.05 -0.91
CA HIS A 129 -1.57 8.59 -1.89
C HIS A 129 -1.96 10.03 -2.26
N GLU A 130 -1.03 10.98 -2.12
CA GLU A 130 -1.30 12.42 -2.23
C GLU A 130 -1.97 12.80 -3.54
N GLY A 131 -1.44 12.31 -4.67
CA GLY A 131 -2.02 12.58 -6.00
C GLY A 131 -3.45 12.04 -6.16
N CYS A 132 -3.76 10.89 -5.55
CA CYS A 132 -5.10 10.33 -5.61
C CYS A 132 -6.05 11.07 -4.67
N ALA A 133 -5.59 11.39 -3.45
CA ALA A 133 -6.37 12.17 -2.49
C ALA A 133 -6.76 13.53 -3.07
N ALA A 134 -5.82 14.21 -3.74
CA ALA A 134 -6.09 15.47 -4.44
C ALA A 134 -7.13 15.31 -5.57
N ALA A 135 -7.01 14.26 -6.38
CA ALA A 135 -7.93 14.02 -7.51
C ALA A 135 -9.35 13.57 -7.09
N THR A 136 -9.50 13.06 -5.87
CA THR A 136 -10.75 12.42 -5.41
C THR A 136 -11.36 13.07 -4.17
N ASN A 137 -10.89 14.26 -3.79
CA ASN A 137 -11.31 14.98 -2.58
C ASN A 137 -11.17 14.12 -1.30
N GLY A 138 -10.04 13.43 -1.16
CA GLY A 138 -9.71 12.60 0.00
C GLY A 138 -10.55 11.32 0.11
N SER A 139 -11.09 10.80 -1.00
CA SER A 139 -11.96 9.62 -0.96
C SER A 139 -11.16 8.34 -0.62
N VAL A 140 -11.32 7.86 0.62
CA VAL A 140 -10.76 6.57 1.06
C VAL A 140 -11.19 5.43 0.14
N VAL A 141 -12.48 5.38 -0.21
CA VAL A 141 -13.04 4.33 -1.09
C VAL A 141 -12.34 4.32 -2.44
N ARG A 142 -12.07 5.48 -3.04
CA ARG A 142 -11.42 5.54 -4.35
C ARG A 142 -9.92 5.27 -4.24
N CYS A 143 -9.22 5.85 -3.29
CA CYS A 143 -7.75 5.74 -3.24
C CYS A 143 -7.21 4.44 -2.65
N THR A 144 -8.07 3.63 -2.03
CA THR A 144 -7.71 2.27 -1.57
C THR A 144 -7.99 1.20 -2.63
N ASN A 145 -8.54 1.62 -3.77
CA ASN A 145 -8.82 0.78 -4.92
C ASN A 145 -7.67 0.87 -5.92
N ALA A 146 -7.00 -0.26 -6.21
CA ALA A 146 -5.80 -0.28 -7.04
C ALA A 146 -6.05 0.30 -8.44
N HIS A 147 -7.21 0.03 -9.04
CA HIS A 147 -7.56 0.53 -10.37
C HIS A 147 -7.68 2.06 -10.46
N VAL A 148 -8.02 2.74 -9.35
CA VAL A 148 -8.02 4.22 -9.31
C VAL A 148 -6.63 4.73 -8.92
N LEU A 149 -6.04 4.12 -7.89
CA LEU A 149 -4.74 4.53 -7.36
C LEU A 149 -3.63 4.49 -8.42
N LEU A 150 -3.60 3.46 -9.28
CA LEU A 150 -2.56 3.26 -10.29
C LEU A 150 -2.42 4.44 -11.26
N GLU A 151 -3.50 5.18 -11.54
CA GLU A 151 -3.47 6.36 -12.40
C GLU A 151 -2.70 7.54 -11.79
N HIS A 152 -2.43 7.48 -10.48
CA HIS A 152 -1.80 8.55 -9.72
C HIS A 152 -0.37 8.25 -9.28
N VAL A 153 0.10 7.00 -9.40
CA VAL A 153 1.44 6.58 -8.97
C VAL A 153 2.47 6.99 -10.02
N ALA A 154 3.42 7.85 -9.64
CA ALA A 154 4.51 8.27 -10.51
C ALA A 154 5.72 7.32 -10.46
N THR A 155 5.92 6.64 -9.34
CA THR A 155 7.06 5.74 -9.12
C THR A 155 6.97 4.51 -10.02
N PRO A 156 8.04 4.11 -10.73
CA PRO A 156 8.02 2.95 -11.61
C PRO A 156 7.63 1.65 -10.88
N LEU A 157 6.63 0.94 -11.44
CA LEU A 157 6.08 -0.29 -10.89
C LEU A 157 6.52 -1.53 -11.68
N PHE A 158 6.84 -2.61 -10.95
CA PHE A 158 6.88 -3.98 -11.49
C PHE A 158 5.81 -4.81 -10.77
N VAL A 159 4.60 -4.82 -11.32
CA VAL A 159 3.44 -5.49 -10.74
C VAL A 159 3.56 -7.01 -10.89
N ARG A 160 3.41 -7.75 -9.78
CA ARG A 160 3.42 -9.21 -9.75
C ARG A 160 2.08 -9.72 -9.22
N GLU A 161 1.17 -10.05 -10.12
CA GLU A 161 -0.20 -10.36 -9.75
C GLU A 161 -0.68 -11.63 -10.47
N ASN A 162 -1.27 -12.55 -9.72
CA ASN A 162 -1.94 -13.70 -10.31
C ASN A 162 -3.28 -13.25 -10.90
N LEU A 163 -3.61 -13.72 -12.10
CA LEU A 163 -4.91 -13.42 -12.71
C LEU A 163 -6.08 -13.95 -11.86
N PHE A 164 -5.87 -15.09 -11.20
CA PHE A 164 -6.81 -15.75 -10.31
C PHE A 164 -6.20 -15.86 -8.91
N ASP A 165 -5.94 -14.71 -8.29
CA ASP A 165 -5.46 -14.67 -6.92
C ASP A 165 -6.55 -15.16 -5.96
N VAL A 166 -6.22 -16.14 -5.11
CA VAL A 166 -7.20 -16.78 -4.20
C VAL A 166 -7.58 -15.91 -3.01
N ALA A 167 -6.89 -14.79 -2.80
CA ALA A 167 -7.23 -13.81 -1.77
C ALA A 167 -8.22 -12.73 -2.26
N LYS A 168 -8.62 -12.76 -3.54
CA LYS A 168 -9.58 -11.82 -4.15
C LYS A 168 -11.00 -12.38 -4.25
#